data_AF-A0A7J6NNF7-F1
#
_entry.id   AF-A0A7J6NNF7-F1
#
_cell.length_a   1.000
_cell.length_b   1.000
_cell.length_c   1.000
_cell.angle_alpha   90.00
_cell.angle_beta   90.00
_cell.angle_gamma   90.00
#
_symmetry.space_group_name_H-M   'P 1'
#
loop_
_entity.id
_entity.type
_entity.pdbx_description
1 polymer ?
#
loop_
_entity_poly.entity_id
_entity_poly.type
_entity_poly.pdbx_seq_one_letter_code
_entity_poly.pdbx_strand_id
1 'polypeptide(L)'
;MSHSTENKARKWQRRKEYLRRAHQHNHSGLLSEPKGTRAPATSPKACGTAHAPSEACIKVHICTFNSCGTVPRGDDLDRLLPTPRPDILAIGFSEFGMSLEKTLVNKKTLRVLSRNWAAEVQQRLGADQFTLAASRQLQGLLLVVFARVDLPYRALSVKTDAVATGAGNVVGNKGAVIVKLFSERPTIC
;
A
#
# COMPACT_ATOMS: atom_id res chain seq x y z
N MET A 1 8.89 36.83 20.35
CA MET A 1 9.52 35.75 19.56
C MET A 1 9.47 34.35 20.23
N SER A 2 8.98 34.17 21.46
CA SER A 2 9.02 32.86 22.17
C SER A 2 7.85 31.89 21.86
N HIS A 3 6.68 32.35 21.42
CA HIS A 3 5.52 31.46 21.18
C HIS A 3 5.69 30.47 20.01
N SER A 4 6.58 30.75 19.05
CA SER A 4 6.76 29.92 17.85
C SER A 4 7.62 28.67 18.12
N THR A 5 8.63 28.79 18.98
CA THR A 5 9.53 27.69 19.36
C THR A 5 8.83 26.69 20.28
N GLU A 6 7.97 27.18 21.17
CA GLU A 6 7.19 26.36 22.10
C GLU A 6 6.14 25.49 21.37
N ASN A 7 5.52 26.02 20.31
CA ASN A 7 4.62 25.25 19.45
C ASN A 7 5.35 24.17 18.63
N LYS A 8 6.58 24.44 18.18
CA LYS A 8 7.43 23.44 17.52
C LYS A 8 7.84 22.33 18.48
N ALA A 9 8.22 22.68 19.72
CA ALA A 9 8.58 21.72 20.75
C ALA A 9 7.41 20.80 21.12
N ARG A 10 6.20 21.35 21.32
CA ARG A 10 4.99 20.56 21.58
C ARG A 10 4.61 19.64 20.42
N LYS A 11 4.80 20.09 19.17
CA LYS A 11 4.56 19.24 17.99
C LYS A 11 5.55 18.07 17.92
N TRP A 12 6.82 18.32 18.25
CA TRP A 12 7.85 17.28 18.34
C TRP A 12 7.58 16.25 19.44
N GLN A 13 7.18 16.70 20.63
CA GLN A 13 6.84 15.81 21.74
C GLN A 13 5.65 14.89 21.40
N ARG A 14 4.60 15.43 20.78
CA ARG A 14 3.46 14.64 20.31
C ARG A 14 3.86 13.60 19.25
N ARG A 15 4.81 13.92 18.36
CA ARG A 15 5.32 12.98 17.36
C ARG A 15 6.14 11.85 17.99
N LYS A 16 6.96 12.13 18.99
CA LYS A 16 7.69 11.08 19.73
C LYS A 16 6.72 10.14 20.46
N GLU A 17 5.70 10.68 21.11
CA GLU A 17 4.71 9.87 21.83
C GLU A 17 3.88 9.00 20.87
N TYR A 18 3.50 9.53 19.71
CA TYR A 18 2.84 8.75 18.65
C TYR A 18 3.70 7.58 18.17
N LEU A 19 4.98 7.84 17.86
CA LEU A 19 5.91 6.80 17.41
C LEU A 19 6.14 5.73 18.48
N ARG A 20 6.23 6.14 19.75
CA ARG A 20 6.35 5.22 20.90
C ARG A 20 5.13 4.32 21.03
N ARG A 21 3.90 4.87 20.90
CA ARG A 21 2.64 4.10 20.97
C ARG A 21 2.47 3.14 19.79
N ALA A 22 2.83 3.57 18.59
CA ALA A 22 2.80 2.73 17.39
C ALA A 22 3.77 1.53 17.53
N HIS A 23 4.97 1.77 18.10
CA HIS A 23 5.92 0.70 18.38
C HIS A 23 5.38 -0.29 19.43
N GLN A 24 4.67 0.18 20.47
CA GLN A 24 4.08 -0.70 21.48
C GLN A 24 2.92 -1.55 20.95
N HIS A 25 2.04 -0.99 20.11
CA HIS A 25 0.93 -1.74 19.50
C HIS A 25 1.41 -2.80 18.51
N ASN A 26 2.52 -2.55 17.79
CA ASN A 26 3.09 -3.54 16.87
C ASN A 26 3.73 -4.75 17.57
N HIS A 27 4.05 -4.66 18.86
CA HIS A 27 4.60 -5.80 19.63
C HIS A 27 3.56 -6.58 20.43
N SER A 28 2.35 -6.05 20.65
CA SER A 28 1.30 -6.74 21.43
C SER A 28 0.36 -7.63 20.60
N GLY A 29 0.53 -7.68 19.27
CA GLY A 29 -0.34 -8.45 18.37
C GLY A 29 0.14 -9.87 18.05
N LEU A 30 1.30 -10.29 18.55
CA LEU A 30 1.80 -11.66 18.44
C LEU A 30 1.79 -12.29 19.84
N LEU A 31 0.99 -13.36 19.99
CA LEU A 31 0.80 -14.24 21.16
C LEU A 31 -0.53 -14.06 21.90
N SER A 32 -1.57 -14.71 21.37
CA SER A 32 -2.53 -15.44 22.20
C SER A 32 -3.09 -16.61 21.39
N GLU A 33 -2.58 -17.81 21.61
CA GLU A 33 -3.23 -19.05 21.15
C GLU A 33 -4.52 -19.30 21.96
N PRO A 34 -5.62 -19.75 21.35
CA PRO A 34 -6.79 -20.18 22.11
C PRO A 34 -6.52 -21.53 22.78
N LYS A 35 -6.62 -21.56 24.12
CA LYS A 35 -6.63 -22.80 24.93
C LYS A 35 -7.85 -23.65 24.56
N GLY A 36 -7.61 -24.93 24.30
CA GLY A 36 -8.60 -25.88 23.81
C GLY A 36 -9.68 -26.30 24.81
N THR A 37 -10.74 -26.89 24.29
CA THR A 37 -11.65 -27.77 25.04
C THR A 37 -11.88 -29.04 24.22
N ARG A 38 -11.58 -30.19 24.82
CA ARG A 38 -11.64 -31.54 24.22
C ARG A 38 -13.08 -32.06 24.31
N ALA A 39 -13.61 -32.59 23.22
CA ALA A 39 -14.87 -33.34 23.19
C ALA A 39 -14.67 -34.70 22.47
N PRO A 40 -15.47 -35.74 22.78
CA PRO A 40 -15.07 -37.13 22.64
C PRO A 40 -15.30 -37.73 21.24
N ALA A 41 -14.53 -38.80 20.97
CA ALA A 41 -14.51 -39.56 19.73
C ALA A 41 -15.84 -40.27 19.44
N THR A 42 -16.39 -40.07 18.25
CA THR A 42 -17.35 -40.98 17.61
C THR A 42 -17.06 -41.03 16.10
N SER A 43 -16.73 -42.22 15.60
CA SER A 43 -16.63 -42.49 14.16
C SER A 43 -18.03 -42.74 13.60
N PRO A 44 -18.36 -42.19 12.42
CA PRO A 44 -18.93 -43.07 11.40
C PRO A 44 -18.50 -42.76 9.95
N LYS A 45 -18.25 -43.87 9.24
CA LYS A 45 -18.54 -44.18 7.82
C LYS A 45 -18.19 -43.16 6.73
N ALA A 46 -17.34 -43.64 5.80
CA ALA A 46 -17.10 -43.07 4.49
C ALA A 46 -18.40 -42.88 3.69
N CYS A 47 -18.61 -41.65 3.22
CA CYS A 47 -19.49 -41.32 2.11
C CYS A 47 -18.83 -40.16 1.34
N GLY A 48 -18.61 -40.36 0.05
CA GLY A 48 -17.85 -39.44 -0.79
C GLY A 48 -18.41 -38.02 -0.76
N THR A 49 -17.56 -37.06 -0.46
CA THR A 49 -17.86 -35.65 -0.66
C THR A 49 -17.16 -35.20 -1.94
N ALA A 50 -17.95 -34.98 -2.99
CA ALA A 50 -17.55 -34.12 -4.07
C ALA A 50 -17.14 -32.78 -3.47
N HIS A 51 -15.88 -32.38 -3.64
CA HIS A 51 -15.40 -31.07 -3.20
C HIS A 51 -16.28 -29.99 -3.83
N ALA A 52 -16.97 -29.21 -3.01
CA ALA A 52 -17.52 -27.93 -3.44
C ALA A 52 -16.40 -27.09 -4.09
N PRO A 53 -16.66 -26.32 -5.16
CA PRO A 53 -15.62 -25.48 -5.74
C PRO A 53 -15.11 -24.54 -4.66
N SER A 54 -13.83 -24.68 -4.29
CA SER A 54 -13.18 -23.79 -3.35
C SER A 54 -13.35 -22.36 -3.85
N GLU A 55 -13.97 -21.48 -3.06
CA GLU A 55 -14.04 -20.07 -3.42
C GLU A 55 -12.60 -19.57 -3.63
N ALA A 56 -12.31 -19.05 -4.82
CA ALA A 56 -10.99 -18.55 -5.15
C ALA A 56 -10.67 -17.34 -4.24
N CYS A 57 -9.75 -17.51 -3.30
CA CYS A 57 -9.33 -16.46 -2.38
C CYS A 57 -8.26 -15.57 -3.04
N ILE A 58 -8.54 -14.27 -3.17
CA ILE A 58 -7.60 -13.27 -3.66
C ILE A 58 -6.74 -12.76 -2.50
N LYS A 59 -5.43 -12.82 -2.63
CA LYS A 59 -4.48 -12.25 -1.68
C LYS A 59 -4.13 -10.83 -2.10
N VAL A 60 -4.46 -9.86 -1.26
CA VAL A 60 -4.11 -8.45 -1.46
C VAL A 60 -3.06 -8.04 -0.44
N HIS A 61 -1.95 -7.48 -0.90
CA HIS A 61 -0.96 -6.83 -0.04
C HIS A 61 -1.03 -5.32 -0.23
N ILE A 62 -1.13 -4.58 0.87
CA ILE A 62 -1.15 -3.12 0.89
C ILE A 62 -0.03 -2.66 1.79
N CYS A 63 0.85 -1.80 1.28
CA CYS A 63 1.87 -1.17 2.10
C CYS A 63 1.91 0.34 1.84
N THR A 64 2.37 1.08 2.85
CA THR A 64 2.60 2.52 2.73
C THR A 64 4.02 2.86 3.16
N PHE A 65 4.65 3.79 2.43
CA PHE A 65 6.03 4.18 2.67
C PHE A 65 6.19 5.69 2.51
N ASN A 66 6.69 6.37 3.54
CA ASN A 66 7.10 7.76 3.38
C ASN A 66 8.52 7.77 2.82
N SER A 67 8.68 8.23 1.57
CA SER A 67 9.97 8.28 0.88
C SER A 67 10.87 9.42 1.36
N CYS A 68 10.41 10.30 2.26
CA CYS A 68 11.19 11.41 2.80
C CYS A 68 11.85 12.27 1.70
N GLY A 69 11.15 12.47 0.57
CA GLY A 69 11.65 13.24 -0.57
C GLY A 69 12.47 12.44 -1.59
N THR A 70 12.76 11.16 -1.34
CA THR A 70 13.55 10.30 -2.24
C THR A 70 12.67 9.43 -3.13
N VAL A 71 13.30 8.65 -4.02
CA VAL A 71 12.65 7.57 -4.78
C VAL A 71 13.26 6.27 -4.26
N PRO A 72 12.47 5.33 -3.66
CA PRO A 72 12.99 4.08 -3.14
C PRO A 72 13.65 3.24 -4.24
N ARG A 73 14.83 2.68 -3.96
CA ARG A 73 15.62 1.85 -4.89
C ARG A 73 16.34 0.76 -4.08
N GLY A 74 16.89 -0.25 -4.75
CA GLY A 74 17.73 -1.27 -4.11
C GLY A 74 17.02 -1.94 -2.93
N ASP A 75 17.69 -2.01 -1.78
CA ASP A 75 17.20 -2.67 -0.56
C ASP A 75 15.86 -2.11 -0.05
N ASP A 76 15.63 -0.80 -0.16
CA ASP A 76 14.34 -0.21 0.22
C ASP A 76 13.21 -0.72 -0.67
N LEU A 77 13.51 -0.99 -1.94
CA LEU A 77 12.55 -1.59 -2.85
C LEU A 77 12.27 -3.04 -2.47
N ASP A 78 13.30 -3.81 -2.14
CA ASP A 78 13.13 -5.22 -1.76
C ASP A 78 12.30 -5.40 -0.49
N ARG A 79 12.40 -4.46 0.46
CA ARG A 79 11.53 -4.42 1.65
C ARG A 79 10.06 -4.14 1.34
N LEU A 80 9.75 -3.48 0.23
CA LEU A 80 8.39 -3.17 -0.20
C LEU A 80 7.73 -4.31 -0.98
N LEU A 81 8.53 -5.26 -1.47
CA LEU A 81 8.04 -6.37 -2.29
C LEU A 81 7.86 -7.64 -1.44
N PRO A 82 6.61 -8.00 -1.09
CA PRO A 82 6.36 -9.14 -0.21
C PRO A 82 6.76 -10.47 -0.84
N THR A 83 7.15 -11.40 0.04
CA THR A 83 7.33 -12.82 -0.27
C THR A 83 6.56 -13.63 0.79
N PRO A 84 5.61 -14.52 0.41
CA PRO A 84 5.23 -14.88 -0.95
C PRO A 84 4.51 -13.74 -1.69
N ARG A 85 4.53 -13.79 -3.04
CA ARG A 85 3.88 -12.80 -3.90
C ARG A 85 2.34 -12.86 -3.75
N PRO A 86 1.64 -11.73 -3.53
CA PRO A 86 0.18 -11.66 -3.50
C PRO A 86 -0.40 -11.69 -4.92
N ASP A 87 -1.72 -11.77 -5.02
CA ASP A 87 -2.41 -11.61 -6.30
C ASP A 87 -2.48 -10.12 -6.71
N ILE A 88 -2.70 -9.24 -5.73
CA ILE A 88 -2.70 -7.78 -5.91
C ILE A 88 -1.72 -7.14 -4.93
N LEU A 89 -0.86 -6.26 -5.42
CA LEU A 89 0.10 -5.48 -4.63
C LEU A 89 -0.18 -3.99 -4.82
N ALA A 90 -0.61 -3.32 -3.75
CA ALA A 90 -0.82 -1.88 -3.72
C ALA A 90 0.23 -1.20 -2.83
N ILE A 91 0.94 -0.21 -3.38
CA ILE A 91 1.98 0.52 -2.67
C ILE A 91 1.66 2.01 -2.70
N GLY A 92 1.50 2.60 -1.51
CA GLY A 92 1.18 4.01 -1.32
C GLY A 92 2.37 4.80 -0.77
N PHE A 93 2.87 5.77 -1.52
CA PHE A 93 3.95 6.65 -1.08
C PHE A 93 3.45 8.01 -0.61
N SER A 94 4.15 8.55 0.40
CA SER A 94 4.15 9.96 0.73
C SER A 94 5.53 10.57 0.45
N GLU A 95 5.56 11.84 0.04
CA GLU A 95 6.80 12.59 -0.26
C GLU A 95 7.67 11.95 -1.37
N PHE A 96 7.07 11.15 -2.26
CA PHE A 96 7.79 10.49 -3.36
C PHE A 96 8.47 11.51 -4.28
N GLY A 97 9.81 11.44 -4.36
CA GLY A 97 10.63 12.30 -5.21
C GLY A 97 10.58 13.80 -4.89
N MET A 98 10.00 14.20 -3.76
CA MET A 98 9.83 15.59 -3.32
C MET A 98 11.00 16.02 -2.41
N SER A 99 12.23 16.09 -2.95
CA SER A 99 13.37 16.63 -2.18
C SER A 99 13.10 18.08 -1.73
N LEU A 100 13.62 18.47 -0.57
CA LEU A 100 13.50 19.81 0.02
C LEU A 100 13.99 20.92 -0.95
N GLU A 101 15.00 20.62 -1.76
CA GLU A 101 15.56 21.52 -2.78
C GLU A 101 14.70 21.65 -4.03
N LYS A 102 13.70 20.77 -4.20
CA LYS A 102 12.85 20.68 -5.39
C LYS A 102 11.41 21.06 -5.05
N THR A 103 11.19 22.07 -4.22
CA THR A 103 9.84 22.60 -3.95
C THR A 103 9.12 23.09 -5.23
N LEU A 104 9.84 23.21 -6.36
CA LEU A 104 9.32 23.41 -7.71
C LEU A 104 9.52 22.19 -8.62
N VAL A 105 9.42 20.94 -8.14
CA VAL A 105 9.48 19.78 -9.06
C VAL A 105 8.39 19.99 -10.12
N ASN A 106 8.81 20.12 -11.37
CA ASN A 106 7.90 20.15 -12.49
C ASN A 106 7.08 18.85 -12.46
N LYS A 107 5.75 18.95 -12.51
CA LYS A 107 4.83 17.79 -12.55
C LYS A 107 5.27 16.74 -13.59
N LYS A 108 5.93 17.15 -14.67
CA LYS A 108 6.52 16.25 -15.67
C LYS A 108 7.60 15.32 -15.08
N THR A 109 8.51 15.85 -14.27
CA THR A 109 9.60 15.09 -13.64
C THR A 109 9.06 14.03 -12.68
N LEU A 110 8.10 14.38 -11.81
CA LEU A 110 7.49 13.40 -10.89
C LEU A 110 6.82 12.25 -11.64
N ARG A 111 6.13 12.54 -12.75
CA ARG A 111 5.50 11.52 -13.59
C ARG A 111 6.52 10.59 -14.25
N VAL A 112 7.66 11.11 -14.69
CA VAL A 112 8.74 10.28 -15.25
C VAL A 112 9.34 9.39 -14.16
N LEU A 113 9.61 9.95 -12.98
CA LEU A 113 10.14 9.19 -11.85
C LEU A 113 9.19 8.06 -11.42
N SER A 114 7.90 8.34 -11.28
CA SER A 114 6.91 7.33 -10.88
C SER A 114 6.74 6.23 -11.93
N ARG A 115 6.74 6.56 -13.22
CA ARG A 115 6.70 5.58 -14.31
C ARG A 115 7.93 4.68 -14.34
N ASN A 116 9.13 5.25 -14.24
CA ASN A 116 10.38 4.50 -14.25
C ASN A 116 10.47 3.58 -13.02
N TRP A 117 10.03 4.07 -11.86
CA TRP A 117 9.97 3.29 -10.64
C TRP A 117 8.99 2.12 -10.76
N ALA A 118 7.78 2.37 -11.29
CA ALA A 118 6.79 1.32 -11.49
C ALA A 118 7.27 0.24 -12.48
N ALA A 119 7.98 0.65 -13.54
CA ALA A 119 8.59 -0.28 -14.48
C ALA A 119 9.68 -1.15 -13.81
N GLU A 120 10.55 -0.57 -12.97
CA GLU A 120 11.54 -1.34 -12.20
C GLU A 120 10.87 -2.38 -11.29
N VAL A 121 9.80 -1.98 -10.59
CA VAL A 121 9.04 -2.92 -9.74
C VAL A 121 8.43 -4.05 -10.55
N GLN A 122 7.81 -3.74 -11.69
CA GLN A 122 7.21 -4.76 -12.54
C GLN A 122 8.25 -5.79 -13.01
N GLN A 123 9.47 -5.34 -13.36
CA GLN A 123 10.56 -6.24 -13.70
C GLN A 123 10.95 -7.15 -12.52
N ARG A 124 11.03 -6.61 -11.30
CA ARG A 124 11.34 -7.40 -10.09
C ARG A 124 10.23 -8.37 -9.67
N LEU A 125 8.99 -8.05 -9.99
CA LEU A 125 7.85 -8.94 -9.76
C LEU A 125 7.76 -10.07 -10.80
N GLY A 126 8.42 -9.92 -11.94
CA GLY A 126 8.25 -10.77 -13.12
C GLY A 126 7.29 -10.10 -14.10
N ALA A 127 7.82 -9.54 -15.20
CA ALA A 127 7.03 -8.76 -16.16
C ALA A 127 5.98 -9.58 -16.93
N ASP A 128 6.17 -10.90 -16.97
CA ASP A 128 5.23 -11.91 -17.48
C ASP A 128 4.21 -12.37 -16.42
N GLN A 129 4.51 -12.16 -15.14
CA GLN A 129 3.67 -12.58 -14.01
C GLN A 129 2.79 -11.46 -13.48
N PHE A 130 3.26 -10.21 -13.51
CA PHE A 130 2.56 -9.04 -12.99
C PHE A 130 2.47 -7.91 -14.01
N THR A 131 1.36 -7.19 -13.97
CA THR A 131 1.11 -5.98 -14.74
C THR A 131 0.77 -4.79 -13.84
N LEU A 132 1.12 -3.57 -14.29
CA LEU A 132 0.70 -2.34 -13.63
C LEU A 132 -0.80 -2.10 -13.91
N ALA A 133 -1.65 -2.44 -12.94
CA ALA A 133 -3.10 -2.24 -13.04
C ALA A 133 -3.49 -0.76 -12.90
N ALA A 134 -2.84 -0.02 -12.00
CA ALA A 134 -3.16 1.40 -11.78
C ALA A 134 -1.95 2.19 -11.28
N SER A 135 -1.89 3.48 -11.64
CA SER A 135 -1.01 4.46 -11.03
C SER A 135 -1.70 5.81 -10.92
N ARG A 136 -1.73 6.38 -9.72
CA ARG A 136 -2.30 7.71 -9.46
C ARG A 136 -1.35 8.54 -8.61
N GLN A 137 -1.06 9.76 -9.07
CA GLN A 137 -0.11 10.65 -8.42
C GLN A 137 -0.72 12.04 -8.17
N LEU A 138 -0.51 12.56 -6.96
CA LEU A 138 -0.82 13.93 -6.55
C LEU A 138 0.39 14.51 -5.80
N GLN A 139 1.21 15.28 -6.50
CA GLN A 139 2.50 15.76 -5.98
C GLN A 139 3.34 14.57 -5.46
N GLY A 140 3.79 14.59 -4.20
CA GLY A 140 4.53 13.49 -3.57
C GLY A 140 3.66 12.32 -3.11
N LEU A 141 2.34 12.36 -3.28
CA LEU A 141 1.48 11.20 -3.03
C LEU A 141 1.42 10.34 -4.29
N LEU A 142 1.81 9.07 -4.19
CA LEU A 142 1.78 8.12 -5.30
C LEU A 142 1.15 6.82 -4.84
N LEU A 143 0.11 6.36 -5.53
CA LEU A 143 -0.45 5.02 -5.35
C LEU A 143 -0.24 4.24 -6.65
N VAL A 144 0.36 3.07 -6.53
CA VAL A 144 0.64 2.15 -7.63
C VAL A 144 0.12 0.78 -7.25
N VAL A 145 -0.57 0.14 -8.19
CA VAL A 145 -1.21 -1.16 -7.99
C VAL A 145 -0.75 -2.09 -9.08
N PHE A 146 -0.15 -3.21 -8.69
CA PHE A 146 0.19 -4.33 -9.55
C PHE A 146 -0.78 -5.48 -9.31
N ALA A 147 -1.11 -6.21 -10.36
CA ALA A 147 -1.93 -7.42 -10.30
C ALA A 147 -1.27 -8.52 -11.12
N ARG A 148 -1.45 -9.78 -10.71
CA ARG A 148 -1.03 -10.92 -11.54
C ARG A 148 -1.73 -10.92 -12.90
N VAL A 149 -1.04 -11.39 -13.93
CA VAL A 149 -1.57 -11.48 -15.30
C VAL A 149 -2.58 -12.62 -15.45
N ASP A 150 -2.41 -13.70 -14.68
CA ASP A 150 -3.25 -14.91 -14.71
C ASP A 150 -4.45 -14.85 -13.77
N LEU A 151 -4.59 -13.75 -13.01
CA LEU A 151 -5.83 -13.45 -12.30
C LEU A 151 -6.99 -13.50 -13.31
N PRO A 152 -8.06 -14.28 -13.08
CA PRO A 152 -9.18 -14.48 -14.02
C PRO A 152 -10.02 -13.22 -14.30
N TYR A 153 -9.48 -12.05 -13.97
CA TYR A 153 -10.08 -10.74 -14.00
C TYR A 153 -9.95 -10.13 -15.39
N ARG A 154 -10.63 -10.73 -16.37
CA ARG A 154 -10.70 -10.21 -17.75
C ARG A 154 -11.37 -8.83 -17.88
N ALA A 155 -11.80 -8.20 -16.79
CA ALA A 155 -12.19 -6.80 -16.77
C ALA A 155 -12.01 -6.17 -15.38
N LEU A 156 -10.79 -6.13 -14.84
CA LEU A 156 -10.47 -5.15 -13.79
C LEU A 156 -10.64 -3.74 -14.38
N SER A 157 -11.86 -3.20 -14.31
CA SER A 157 -12.03 -1.77 -14.57
C SER A 157 -11.36 -1.03 -13.42
N VAL A 158 -10.63 0.02 -13.75
CA VAL A 158 -9.89 0.82 -12.78
C VAL A 158 -10.43 2.24 -12.84
N LYS A 159 -10.85 2.76 -11.70
CA LYS A 159 -11.06 4.21 -11.52
C LYS A 159 -10.02 4.74 -10.57
N THR A 160 -9.54 5.95 -10.84
CA THR A 160 -8.61 6.64 -9.96
C THR A 160 -9.09 8.04 -9.70
N ASP A 161 -8.83 8.54 -8.50
CA ASP A 161 -9.12 9.93 -8.15
C ASP A 161 -8.01 10.50 -7.27
N ALA A 162 -7.93 11.83 -7.19
CA ALA A 162 -7.05 12.50 -6.26
C ALA A 162 -7.66 13.80 -5.75
N VAL A 163 -7.61 13.99 -4.44
CA VAL A 163 -8.11 15.18 -3.75
C VAL A 163 -6.93 15.93 -3.16
N ALA A 164 -6.69 17.15 -3.62
CA ALA A 164 -5.75 18.06 -2.99
C ALA A 164 -6.39 18.74 -1.79
N THR A 165 -5.67 18.84 -0.68
CA THR A 165 -6.11 19.54 0.52
C THR A 165 -5.08 20.62 0.86
N GLY A 166 -5.50 21.88 0.85
CA GLY A 166 -4.62 23.04 1.05
C GLY A 166 -5.27 24.35 0.61
N ALA A 167 -4.69 25.49 0.98
CA ALA A 167 -5.22 26.78 0.55
C ALA A 167 -5.07 26.92 -0.99
N GLY A 168 -6.21 27.00 -1.69
CA GLY A 168 -6.29 27.23 -3.13
C GLY A 168 -5.75 26.12 -4.02
N ASN A 169 -5.64 24.86 -3.56
CA ASN A 169 -5.02 23.74 -4.30
C ASN A 169 -3.54 23.96 -4.73
N VAL A 170 -2.91 25.03 -4.23
CA VAL A 170 -1.55 25.43 -4.59
C VAL A 170 -0.60 25.33 -3.38
N VAL A 171 -1.10 25.53 -2.16
CA VAL A 171 -0.28 25.53 -0.94
C VAL A 171 -0.70 24.41 0.00
N GLY A 172 0.12 23.37 0.07
CA GLY A 172 -0.07 22.19 0.92
C GLY A 172 0.15 20.90 0.12
N ASN A 173 1.21 20.15 0.43
CA ASN A 173 1.49 18.83 -0.15
C ASN A 173 0.60 17.72 0.41
N LYS A 174 -0.61 18.08 0.85
CA LYS A 174 -1.54 17.21 1.54
C LYS A 174 -2.70 16.87 0.60
N GLY A 175 -3.24 15.69 0.78
CA GLY A 175 -4.34 15.19 -0.03
C GLY A 175 -4.47 13.69 0.08
N ALA A 176 -5.23 13.12 -0.85
CA ALA A 176 -5.38 11.69 -1.01
C ALA A 176 -5.32 11.32 -2.50
N VAL A 177 -4.86 10.10 -2.76
CA VAL A 177 -4.98 9.42 -4.06
C VAL A 177 -5.73 8.13 -3.81
N ILE A 178 -6.62 7.78 -4.73
CA ILE A 178 -7.52 6.62 -4.60
C ILE A 178 -7.47 5.82 -5.88
N VAL A 179 -7.49 4.49 -5.75
CA VAL A 179 -7.66 3.53 -6.85
C VAL A 179 -8.81 2.61 -6.47
N LYS A 180 -9.79 2.48 -7.37
CA LYS A 180 -10.89 1.55 -7.23
C LYS A 180 -10.81 0.50 -8.34
N LEU A 181 -10.72 -0.76 -7.93
CA LEU A 181 -10.66 -1.94 -8.76
C LEU A 181 -12.06 -2.60 -8.80
N PHE A 182 -12.65 -2.70 -9.98
CA PHE A 182 -13.93 -3.36 -10.19
C PHE A 182 -13.69 -4.76 -10.72
N SER A 183 -14.27 -5.78 -10.08
CA SER A 183 -14.38 -7.13 -10.62
C SER A 183 -15.85 -7.55 -10.68
N GLU A 184 -16.15 -8.69 -11.31
CA GLU A 184 -17.50 -9.26 -11.37
C GLU A 184 -18.11 -9.34 -9.96
N ARG A 185 -17.37 -9.88 -8.96
CA ARG A 185 -17.53 -9.71 -7.50
C ARG A 185 -16.23 -10.15 -6.81
N PRO A 186 -15.64 -9.47 -5.81
CA PRO A 186 -15.97 -8.19 -5.17
C PRO A 186 -15.28 -6.95 -5.82
N THR A 187 -15.70 -5.73 -5.41
CA THR A 187 -15.02 -4.46 -5.75
C THR A 187 -14.07 -4.05 -4.62
N ILE A 188 -12.86 -3.58 -4.95
CA ILE A 188 -11.82 -3.19 -3.98
C ILE A 188 -11.49 -1.69 -4.16
N CYS A 189 -11.40 -0.95 -3.05
CA CYS A 189 -11.05 0.48 -3.02
C CYS A 189 -9.83 0.72 -2.13
#